data_AF-A0A2V8ICQ7-F1
#
_entry.id   AF-A0A2V8ICQ7-F1
#
_cell.length_a   1.000
_cell.length_b   1.000
_cell.length_c   1.000
_cell.angle_alpha   90.00
_cell.angle_beta   90.00
_cell.angle_gamma   90.00
#
_symmetry.space_group_name_H-M   'P 1'
#
loop_
_entity.id
_entity.type
_entity.pdbx_description
1 polymer ?
#
loop_
_entity_poly.entity_id
_entity_poly.type
_entity_poly.pdbx_seq_one_letter_code
_entity_poly.pdbx_strand_id
1 'polypeptide(L)' 'DEKGTMQVWNIEWGGGGLLGRQGVDRDTLKPGDRVIVVGQPGRVPEEHRLRMMNLTRPADGWKWGGTFD' A
#
# COMPACT_ATOMS: atom_id res chain seq x y z
N ASP A 1 12.09 -6.49 9.93
CA ASP A 1 12.29 -6.60 11.41
C ASP A 1 13.75 -6.27 11.71
N GLU A 2 14.15 -6.21 12.98
CA GLU A 2 15.56 -5.98 13.38
C GLU A 2 16.54 -7.02 12.81
N LYS A 3 16.02 -8.16 12.35
CA LYS A 3 16.79 -9.28 11.80
C LYS A 3 16.91 -9.22 10.27
N GLY A 4 16.31 -8.22 9.62
CA GLY A 4 16.31 -8.09 8.16
C GLY A 4 15.54 -9.20 7.43
N THR A 5 14.70 -9.97 8.13
CA THR A 5 13.93 -11.05 7.51
C THR A 5 12.82 -10.45 6.67
N MET A 6 12.65 -10.96 5.45
CA MET A 6 11.53 -10.59 4.59
C MET A 6 10.23 -11.11 5.20
N GLN A 7 9.28 -10.21 5.44
CA GLN A 7 7.96 -10.52 5.97
C GLN A 7 6.91 -10.33 4.88
N VAL A 8 5.94 -11.23 4.82
CA VAL A 8 4.76 -11.08 3.95
C VAL A 8 3.69 -10.33 4.73
N TRP A 9 3.15 -9.28 4.12
CA TRP A 9 2.07 -8.48 4.69
C TRP A 9 0.83 -8.55 3.81
N ASN A 10 -0.33 -8.73 4.45
CA ASN A 10 -1.62 -8.66 3.79
C ASN A 10 -2.15 -7.22 3.92
N ILE A 11 -2.11 -6.48 2.81
CA ILE A 11 -2.49 -5.07 2.77
C ILE A 11 -3.88 -4.94 2.15
N GLU A 12 -4.79 -4.29 2.86
CA GLU A 12 -6.12 -3.96 2.37
C GLU A 12 -6.15 -2.54 1.79
N TRP A 13 -6.62 -2.43 0.55
CA TRP A 13 -6.77 -1.18 -0.19
C TRP A 13 -8.26 -0.83 -0.42
N GLY A 14 -8.53 0.23 -1.19
CA GLY A 14 -9.88 0.62 -1.60
C GLY A 14 -10.50 -0.43 -2.53
N GLY A 15 -11.83 -0.46 -2.58
CA GLY A 15 -12.53 -1.34 -3.52
C GLY A 15 -12.19 -0.99 -4.97
N GLY A 16 -12.05 -1.99 -5.84
CA GLY A 16 -11.58 -1.82 -7.22
C GLY A 16 -12.36 -0.77 -8.03
N GLY A 17 -13.68 -0.65 -7.83
CA GLY A 17 -14.49 0.37 -8.49
C GLY A 17 -14.17 1.81 -8.07
N LEU A 18 -13.80 2.03 -6.80
CA LEU A 18 -13.33 3.34 -6.33
C LEU A 18 -11.93 3.64 -6.89
N LEU A 19 -11.05 2.64 -6.86
CA LEU A 19 -9.69 2.75 -7.37
C LEU A 19 -9.66 3.09 -8.87
N GLY A 20 -10.48 2.41 -9.67
CA GLY A 20 -10.60 2.71 -11.10
C GLY A 20 -11.04 4.16 -11.37
N ARG A 21 -11.96 4.70 -10.57
CA ARG A 21 -12.38 6.12 -10.67
C ARG A 21 -11.28 7.10 -10.27
N GLN A 22 -10.29 6.65 -9.50
CA GLN A 22 -9.12 7.43 -9.08
C GLN A 22 -7.91 7.23 -10.01
N GLY A 23 -8.11 6.58 -11.16
CA GLY A 23 -7.04 6.34 -12.14
C GLY A 23 -6.06 5.24 -11.73
N VAL A 24 -6.41 4.41 -10.74
CA VAL A 24 -5.66 3.20 -10.40
C VAL A 24 -6.16 2.06 -11.28
N ASP A 25 -5.24 1.44 -12.00
CA ASP A 25 -5.50 0.31 -12.90
C ASP A 25 -4.47 -0.81 -12.73
N ARG A 26 -4.58 -1.85 -13.57
CA ARG A 26 -3.66 -3.00 -13.56
C ARG A 26 -2.21 -2.63 -13.88
N ASP A 27 -1.97 -1.46 -14.48
CA ASP A 27 -0.67 -0.98 -14.94
C ASP A 27 -0.02 -0.01 -13.94
N THR A 28 -0.77 0.43 -12.94
CA THR A 28 -0.32 1.36 -11.90
C THR A 28 0.80 0.80 -11.03
N LEU A 29 0.73 -0.47 -10.60
CA LEU A 29 1.78 -1.13 -9.80
C LEU A 29 2.18 -2.45 -10.45
N LYS A 30 3.49 -2.73 -10.48
CA LYS A 30 4.05 -3.95 -11.07
C LYS A 30 4.96 -4.70 -10.09
N PRO A 31 5.12 -6.03 -10.27
CA PRO A 31 6.17 -6.76 -9.56
C PRO A 31 7.53 -6.08 -9.75
N GLY A 32 8.26 -5.89 -8.65
CA GLY A 32 9.53 -5.15 -8.64
C GLY A 32 9.41 -3.69 -8.21
N ASP A 33 8.21 -3.10 -8.22
CA ASP A 33 8.01 -1.75 -7.70
C ASP A 33 8.32 -1.70 -6.19
N ARG A 34 9.24 -0.81 -5.81
CA ARG A 34 9.41 -0.43 -4.42
C ARG A 34 8.34 0.58 -4.06
N VAL A 35 7.52 0.25 -3.07
CA VAL A 35 6.49 1.14 -2.52
C VAL A 35 6.67 1.34 -1.02
N ILE A 36 6.20 2.48 -0.54
CA ILE A 36 6.08 2.81 0.88
C ILE A 36 4.60 2.91 1.17
N VAL A 37 4.10 2.04 2.05
CA VAL A 37 2.71 2.00 2.47
C VAL A 37 2.61 2.51 3.90
N VAL A 38 1.68 3.43 4.15
CA VAL A 38 1.31 3.89 5.50
C VAL A 38 -0.14 3.49 5.74
N GLY A 39 -0.40 2.90 6.90
CA GLY A 39 -1.72 2.36 7.21
C GLY A 39 -1.94 2.07 8.68
N GLN A 40 -3.15 1.62 8.99
CA GLN A 40 -3.55 1.19 10.32
C GLN A 40 -3.30 -0.32 10.46
N PRO A 41 -2.46 -0.77 11.41
CA PRO A 41 -2.18 -2.19 11.59
C PRO A 41 -3.41 -2.93 12.12
N GLY A 42 -3.49 -4.21 11.77
CA GLY A 42 -4.42 -5.14 12.40
C GLY A 42 -4.17 -5.27 13.91
N ARG A 43 -5.18 -5.74 14.64
CA ARG A 43 -5.09 -5.90 16.10
C ARG A 43 -4.18 -7.05 16.54
N VAL A 44 -3.94 -8.00 15.66
CA VAL A 44 -3.07 -9.16 15.87
C VAL A 44 -1.77 -8.94 15.09
N PRO A 45 -0.66 -8.55 15.76
CA PRO A 45 0.60 -8.20 15.10
C PRO A 45 1.15 -9.33 14.21
N GLU A 46 0.96 -10.58 14.62
CA GLU A 46 1.49 -11.78 13.96
C GLU A 46 0.83 -12.04 12.60
N GLU A 47 -0.36 -11.47 12.34
CA GLU A 47 -1.04 -11.61 11.05
C GLU A 47 -0.46 -10.68 9.97
N HIS A 48 0.38 -9.71 10.34
CA HIS A 48 0.97 -8.74 9.42
C HIS A 48 -0.06 -8.11 8.48
N ARG A 49 -1.22 -7.73 9.05
CA ARG A 49 -2.31 -7.07 8.31
C ARG A 49 -2.23 -5.57 8.46
N LEU A 50 -2.56 -4.86 7.39
CA LEU A 50 -2.59 -3.41 7.38
C LEU A 50 -3.75 -2.91 6.52
N ARG A 51 -4.56 -2.01 7.05
CA ARG A 51 -5.46 -1.18 6.24
C ARG A 51 -4.68 0.00 5.69
N MET A 52 -4.50 0.06 4.38
CA MET A 52 -3.75 1.12 3.73
C MET A 52 -4.48 2.46 3.79
N MET A 53 -3.75 3.51 4.15
CA MET A 53 -4.19 4.90 4.08
C MET A 53 -3.52 5.61 2.91
N ASN A 54 -2.19 5.49 2.80
CA ASN A 54 -1.39 6.14 1.76
C ASN A 54 -0.38 5.16 1.14
N LEU A 55 -0.05 5.37 -0.13
CA LEU A 55 1.01 4.68 -0.86
C LEU A 55 1.87 5.70 -1.60
N THR A 56 3.18 5.51 -1.57
CA THR A 56 4.14 6.26 -2.41
C THR A 56 5.06 5.29 -3.14
N ARG A 57 5.21 5.45 -4.46
CA ARG A 57 6.24 4.79 -5.27
C ARG A 57 7.41 5.76 -5.48
N PRO A 58 8.55 5.59 -4.79
CA PRO A 58 9.63 6.58 -4.84
C PRO A 58 10.33 6.70 -6.20
N ALA A 59 10.25 5.67 -7.04
CA ALA A 59 10.93 5.64 -8.34
C ALA A 59 10.46 6.76 -9.29
N ASP A 60 9.18 7.13 -9.21
CA ASP A 60 8.55 8.15 -10.05
C ASP A 60 7.69 9.15 -9.27
N GLY A 61 7.68 9.06 -7.95
CA GLY A 61 6.92 9.94 -7.08
C GLY A 61 5.41 9.73 -7.13
N TRP A 62 4.92 8.64 -7.76
CA TRP A 62 3.50 8.33 -7.79
C TRP A 62 2.95 8.14 -6.37
N LYS A 63 1.75 8.67 -6.10
CA LYS A 63 1.11 8.63 -4.79
C LYS A 63 -0.36 8.31 -4.90
N TRP A 64 -0.87 7.64 -3.88
CA TRP A 64 -2.30 7.41 -3.68
C TRP A 64 -2.65 7.56 -2.19
N GLY A 65 -3.81 8.16 -1.89
CA GLY A 65 -4.29 8.38 -0.52
C GLY A 65 -3.98 9.76 0.08
N GLY A 66 -4.56 10.02 1.25
CA GLY A 66 -4.44 11.26 2.03
C GLY A 66 -5.67 12.18 1.94
N THR A 67 -5.93 12.96 2.99
CA THR A 67 -6.57 14.27 2.85
C THR A 67 -5.53 15.18 2.20
N PHE A 68 -5.75 15.54 0.95
CA PHE A 68 -5.00 16.63 0.34
C PHE A 68 -5.55 17.92 0.94
N ASP A 69 -4.68 18.74 1.53
CA ASP A 69 -4.98 20.16 1.80
C ASP A 69 -5.31 20.88 0.48
#